data_AF-J9E5E0-F1
#
_entry.id   AF-J9E5E0-F1
#
_cell.length_a   1.000
_cell.length_b   1.000
_cell.length_c   1.000
_cell.angle_alpha   90.00
_cell.angle_beta   90.00
_cell.angle_gamma   90.00
#
_symmetry.space_group_name_H-M   'P 1'
#
loop_
_entity.id
_entity.type
_entity.pdbx_description
1 polymer ?
#
loop_
_entity_poly.entity_id
_entity_poly.type
_entity_poly.pdbx_seq_one_letter_code
_entity_poly.pdbx_strand_id
1 'polypeptide(L)' 'DDNPMDCFDMVIGVIIDGISQIRDYYSFPQITPQLDEFFGGKDSLTSATAYQQDGITTIIFRNH' A
#
# COMPACT_ATOMS: atom_id res chain seq x y z
N ASP A 1 -3.28 -21.53 -13.19
CA ASP A 1 -4.06 -20.28 -13.17
C ASP A 1 -3.46 -19.46 -12.08
N ASP A 2 -2.65 -18.47 -12.46
CA ASP A 2 -1.99 -17.58 -11.50
C ASP A 2 -2.98 -16.45 -11.21
N ASN A 3 -3.41 -16.33 -9.95
CA ASN A 3 -4.22 -15.17 -9.56
C ASN A 3 -3.30 -13.94 -9.63
N PRO A 4 -3.74 -12.81 -10.23
CA PRO A 4 -2.93 -11.60 -10.31
C PRO A 4 -2.45 -11.08 -8.94
N MET A 5 -3.15 -11.46 -7.87
CA MET A 5 -2.83 -11.10 -6.49
C MET A 5 -1.97 -12.14 -5.77
N ASP A 6 -1.58 -13.23 -6.41
CA ASP A 6 -0.67 -14.21 -5.81
C ASP A 6 0.77 -13.66 -5.88
N CYS A 7 1.41 -13.54 -4.70
CA CYS A 7 2.79 -13.07 -4.58
C CYS A 7 3.03 -11.67 -5.18
N PHE A 8 2.12 -10.73 -4.90
CA PHE A 8 2.17 -9.39 -5.49
C PHE A 8 2.60 -8.32 -4.47
N ASP A 9 3.46 -7.42 -4.91
CA ASP A 9 3.97 -6.27 -4.17
C ASP A 9 3.12 -5.02 -4.48
N MET A 10 2.63 -4.32 -3.47
CA MET A 10 1.67 -3.22 -3.65
C MET A 10 1.76 -2.14 -2.57
N VAL A 11 1.41 -0.92 -2.97
CA VAL A 11 1.21 0.20 -2.04
C VAL A 11 -0.28 0.42 -1.83
N ILE A 12 -0.71 0.43 -0.57
CA ILE A 12 -2.10 0.74 -0.20
C ILE A 12 -2.10 2.05 0.59
N GLY A 13 -2.96 2.98 0.18
CA GLY A 13 -3.13 4.26 0.85
C GLY A 13 -4.60 4.59 1.11
N VAL A 14 -4.86 5.23 2.25
CA VAL A 14 -6.19 5.65 2.70
C VAL A 14 -6.12 7.04 3.32
N ILE A 15 -7.22 7.79 3.22
CA ILE A 15 -7.46 9.02 3.98
C ILE A 15 -8.80 8.89 4.69
N ILE A 16 -8.82 9.05 6.01
CA ILE A 16 -10.03 9.05 6.84
C ILE A 16 -9.98 10.28 7.72
N ASP A 17 -11.00 11.13 7.66
CA ASP A 17 -11.12 12.35 8.48
C ASP A 17 -9.87 13.25 8.44
N GLY A 18 -9.23 13.35 7.27
CA GLY A 18 -8.01 14.14 7.05
C GLY A 18 -6.71 13.47 7.48
N ILE A 19 -6.77 12.28 8.07
CA ILE A 19 -5.59 11.48 8.45
C ILE A 19 -5.26 10.54 7.28
N SER A 20 -4.05 10.66 6.74
CA SER A 20 -3.56 9.78 5.68
C SER A 20 -2.68 8.66 6.24
N GLN A 21 -2.85 7.45 5.70
CA GLN A 21 -1.98 6.31 5.93
C GLN A 21 -1.66 5.65 4.59
N ILE A 22 -0.37 5.54 4.28
CA ILE A 22 0.14 4.91 3.07
C ILE A 22 1.26 3.96 3.52
N ARG A 23 1.20 2.71 3.08
CA ARG A 23 2.14 1.66 3.52
C ARG A 23 2.43 0.68 2.39
N ASP A 24 3.54 -0.01 2.55
CA ASP A 24 4.00 -1.12 1.73
C ASP A 24 3.36 -2.45 2.16
N TYR A 25 2.83 -3.21 1.19
CA TYR A 25 2.10 -4.45 1.41
C TYR A 25 2.53 -5.53 0.43
N TYR A 26 2.45 -6.77 0.90
CA TYR A 26 2.63 -7.96 0.09
C TYR A 26 1.44 -8.91 0.24
N SER A 27 1.02 -9.52 -0.87
CA SER A 27 0.00 -10.56 -0.87
C SER A 27 0.60 -11.95 -1.05
N PHE A 28 0.44 -12.80 -0.04
CA PHE A 28 0.63 -14.24 -0.21
C PHE A 28 -0.62 -14.85 -0.88
N PRO A 29 -0.52 -15.99 -1.59
CA PRO A 29 -1.66 -16.56 -2.30
C PRO A 29 -2.91 -16.74 -1.42
N GLN A 30 -4.04 -16.26 -1.93
CA GLN A 30 -5.39 -16.42 -1.35
C GLN A 30 -5.59 -15.88 0.08
N ILE A 31 -4.78 -14.91 0.51
CA ILE A 31 -4.98 -14.20 1.77
C ILE A 31 -5.08 -12.68 1.56
N THR A 32 -5.60 -11.97 2.57
CA THR A 32 -5.57 -10.51 2.58
C THR A 32 -4.12 -10.00 2.61
N PRO A 33 -3.74 -9.02 1.77
CA PRO A 33 -2.43 -8.39 1.82
C PRO A 33 -2.07 -7.97 3.25
N GLN A 34 -0.83 -8.22 3.64
CA GLN A 34 -0.26 -7.79 4.91
C GLN A 34 0.87 -6.80 4.67
N LEU A 35 1.26 -6.04 5.70
CA LEU A 35 2.48 -5.24 5.64
C LEU A 35 3.64 -6.13 5.20
N ASP A 36 4.49 -5.65 4.30
CA ASP A 36 5.58 -6.47 3.75
C ASP A 36 6.50 -7.04 4.87
N GLU A 37 6.69 -6.26 5.95
CA GLU A 37 7.41 -6.67 7.17
C GLU A 37 6.85 -7.94 7.83
N PHE A 38 5.55 -8.23 7.70
CA PHE A 38 4.93 -9.43 8.27
C PHE A 38 5.52 -10.72 7.67
N PHE A 39 5.89 -10.69 6.40
CA PHE A 39 6.55 -11.81 5.71
C PHE A 39 8.08 -11.72 5.75
N GLY A 40 8.63 -10.81 6.54
CA GLY A 40 10.08 -10.59 6.66
C GLY A 40 10.67 -9.69 5.56
N GLY A 41 9.81 -9.02 4.78
CA GLY A 41 10.20 -7.96 3.86
C GLY A 41 10.55 -6.66 4.58
N LYS A 42 10.54 -5.55 3.85
CA LYS A 42 10.90 -4.22 4.37
C LYS A 42 10.03 -3.17 3.72
N ASP A 43 9.61 -2.18 4.51
CA ASP A 43 8.97 -1.00 3.95
C ASP A 43 9.90 -0.31 2.93
N SER A 44 9.50 -0.37 1.67
CA SER A 44 10.24 0.17 0.53
C SER A 44 9.93 1.65 0.28
N LEU A 45 8.95 2.23 0.99
CA LEU A 45 8.57 3.62 0.84
C LEU A 45 9.55 4.57 1.52
N THR A 46 10.17 5.45 0.73
CA THR A 46 11.07 6.49 1.23
C THR A 46 10.33 7.79 1.55
N SER A 47 9.17 7.99 0.96
CA SER A 47 8.27 9.12 1.22
C SER A 47 6.87 8.76 0.76
N ALA A 48 5.87 9.14 1.54
CA ALA A 48 4.48 9.02 1.15
C ALA A 48 3.64 10.15 1.74
N THR A 49 2.66 10.61 0.98
CA THR A 49 1.67 11.59 1.42
C THR A 49 0.38 11.37 0.64
N ALA A 50 -0.74 11.78 1.22
CA ALA A 50 -2.00 11.79 0.51
C ALA A 50 -2.84 12.99 0.93
N TYR A 51 -3.64 13.49 0.00
CA TYR A 51 -4.60 14.55 0.26
C TYR A 51 -5.92 14.26 -0.46
N GLN A 52 -6.98 14.90 0.00
CA GLN A 52 -8.29 14.82 -0.61
C GLN A 52 -8.73 16.22 -1.06
N GLN A 53 -9.15 16.34 -2.31
CA GLN A 53 -9.66 17.59 -2.88
C GLN A 53 -10.77 17.27 -3.88
N ASP A 54 -11.89 18.00 -3.82
CA ASP A 54 -13.01 17.87 -4.76
C ASP A 54 -13.55 16.43 -4.91
N GLY A 55 -13.55 15.68 -3.80
CA GLY A 55 -13.95 14.26 -3.77
C GLY A 55 -12.91 13.28 -4.34
N ILE A 56 -11.74 13.76 -4.74
CA ILE A 56 -10.64 12.96 -5.27
C ILE A 56 -9.61 12.76 -4.16
N THR A 57 -9.28 11.50 -3.89
CA THR A 57 -8.13 11.14 -3.05
C THR A 57 -6.92 10.95 -3.95
N THR A 58 -5.88 11.74 -3.70
CA THR A 58 -4.60 11.64 -4.41
C THR A 58 -3.54 11.12 -3.45
N ILE A 59 -2.90 10.01 -3.83
CA ILE A 59 -1.79 9.39 -3.11
C ILE A 59 -0.51 9.63 -3.90
N ILE A 60 0.53 10.13 -3.23
CA ILE A 60 1.86 10.36 -3.79
C ILE A 60 2.85 9.58 -2.94
N PHE A 61 3.65 8.73 -3.58
CA PHE A 61 4.68 7.95 -2.89
C PHE A 61 5.95 7.85 -3.72
N ARG A 62 7.05 7.53 -3.04
CA ARG A 62 8.34 7.20 -3.65
C ARG A 62 8.82 5.86 -3.12
N ASN A 63 9.01 4.92 -4.02
CA ASN A 63 9.67 3.65 -3.75
C ASN A 63 11.19 3.74 -4.06
N HIS A 64 12.02 2.91 -3.42
CA HIS A 64 13.45 2.75 -3.72
C HIS A 64 13.72 1.60 -4.68
#